data_AF-A0A6A7LFA6-F1
#
_entry.id   AF-A0A6A7LFA6-F1
#
_cell.length_a   1.000
_cell.length_b   1.000
_cell.length_c   1.000
_cell.angle_alpha   90.00
_cell.angle_beta   90.00
_cell.angle_gamma   90.00
#
_symmetry.space_group_name_H-M   'P 1'
#
loop_
_entity.id
_entity.type
_entity.pdbx_description
1 polymer ?
#
loop_
_entity_poly.entity_id
_entity_poly.type
_entity_poly.pdbx_seq_one_letter_code
_entity_poly.pdbx_strand_id
1 'polypeptide(L)'
;MKNRDRAEINAMILDIATPGRVTKTKIMYRAYLSYNKLQEYLTDLGESELLEYEVGAQTYRTTEKGKRYLEIHSRMNELISINREIAF
;
A
#
# COMPACT_ATOMS: atom_id res chain seq x y z
N MET A 1 -6.29 19.73 -2.18
CA MET A 1 -6.21 18.27 -1.95
C MET A 1 -4.77 17.94 -1.64
N LYS A 2 -4.51 17.26 -0.52
CA LYS A 2 -3.16 16.81 -0.16
C LYS A 2 -2.74 15.79 -1.23
N ASN A 3 -1.71 16.08 -2.01
CA ASN A 3 -1.17 15.09 -2.95
C ASN A 3 -0.72 13.89 -2.11
N ARG A 4 -1.29 12.72 -2.40
CA ARG A 4 -0.88 11.48 -1.74
C ARG A 4 0.51 11.14 -2.21
N ASP A 5 1.44 11.01 -1.27
CA ASP A 5 2.80 10.59 -1.59
C ASP A 5 2.80 9.12 -2.03
N ARG A 6 3.82 8.73 -2.82
CA ARG A 6 4.01 7.36 -3.29
C ARG A 6 4.05 6.37 -2.11
N ALA A 7 4.67 6.74 -0.99
CA ALA A 7 4.71 5.90 0.21
C ALA A 7 3.31 5.68 0.82
N GLU A 8 2.46 6.72 0.85
CA GLU A 8 1.07 6.62 1.32
C GLU A 8 0.21 5.75 0.38
N ILE A 9 0.47 5.79 -0.94
CA ILE A 9 -0.22 4.94 -1.91
C ILE A 9 0.21 3.47 -1.75
N ASN A 10 1.51 3.22 -1.62
CA ASN A 10 2.04 1.88 -1.34
C ASN A 10 1.42 1.31 -0.06
N ALA A 11 1.44 2.07 1.03
CA ALA A 11 0.88 1.65 2.31
C ALA A 11 -0.63 1.35 2.19
N MET A 12 -1.39 2.17 1.47
CA MET A 12 -2.82 1.92 1.28
C MET A 12 -3.09 0.63 0.49
N ILE A 13 -2.36 0.38 -0.59
CA ILE A 13 -2.54 -0.85 -1.40
C ILE A 13 -2.22 -2.09 -0.56
N LEU A 14 -1.10 -2.07 0.17
CA LEU A 14 -0.70 -3.17 1.05
C LEU A 14 -1.69 -3.35 2.21
N ASP A 15 -2.21 -2.29 2.79
CA ASP A 15 -3.25 -2.39 3.84
C ASP A 15 -4.53 -3.04 3.30
N ILE A 16 -5.01 -2.63 2.12
CA ILE A 16 -6.18 -3.22 1.45
C ILE A 16 -6.02 -4.73 1.24
N ALA A 17 -4.81 -5.20 0.95
CA ALA A 17 -4.48 -6.61 0.67
C ALA A 17 -3.98 -7.41 1.88
N THR A 18 -3.94 -6.81 3.07
CA THR A 18 -3.50 -7.48 4.31
C THR A 18 -4.54 -8.45 4.89
N PRO A 19 -5.85 -8.11 4.99
CA PRO A 19 -6.85 -9.00 5.58
C PRO A 19 -7.03 -10.34 4.84
N GLY A 20 -6.62 -10.38 3.58
CA GLY A 20 -6.72 -11.56 2.74
C GLY A 20 -6.58 -11.22 1.27
N ARG A 21 -6.87 -12.21 0.43
CA ARG A 21 -6.80 -12.06 -1.02
C ARG A 21 -7.82 -11.05 -1.54
N VAL A 22 -7.36 -10.15 -2.41
CA VAL A 22 -8.18 -9.07 -2.97
C VAL A 22 -7.95 -8.95 -4.47
N THR A 23 -9.00 -8.67 -5.24
CA THR A 23 -8.91 -8.52 -6.70
C THR A 23 -8.36 -7.14 -7.07
N LYS A 24 -7.74 -7.02 -8.26
CA LYS A 24 -7.27 -5.74 -8.82
C LYS A 24 -8.35 -4.66 -8.78
N THR A 25 -9.58 -5.01 -9.17
CA THR A 25 -10.73 -4.10 -9.17
C THR A 25 -11.06 -3.57 -7.77
N LYS A 26 -11.05 -4.43 -6.74
CA LYS A 26 -11.30 -3.99 -5.36
C LYS A 26 -10.19 -3.06 -4.85
N ILE A 27 -8.93 -3.33 -5.20
CA ILE A 27 -7.82 -2.42 -4.87
C ILE A 27 -8.03 -1.06 -5.55
N MET A 28 -8.37 -1.04 -6.85
CA MET A 28 -8.60 0.18 -7.61
C MET A 28 -9.63 1.10 -6.96
N TYR A 29 -10.80 0.54 -6.64
CA TYR A 29 -11.89 1.30 -6.02
C TYR A 29 -11.53 1.80 -4.62
N ARG A 30 -10.90 0.95 -3.79
CA ARG A 30 -10.54 1.33 -2.42
C ARG A 30 -9.36 2.30 -2.35
N ALA A 31 -8.45 2.24 -3.33
CA ALA A 31 -7.28 3.10 -3.41
C ALA A 31 -7.53 4.41 -4.18
N TYR A 32 -8.70 4.56 -4.83
CA TYR A 32 -9.04 5.70 -5.70
C TYR A 32 -8.01 5.94 -6.81
N LEU A 33 -7.53 4.86 -7.44
CA LEU A 33 -6.54 4.93 -8.53
C LEU A 33 -7.20 4.65 -9.88
N SER A 34 -6.67 5.27 -10.93
CA SER A 34 -6.98 4.83 -12.30
C SER A 34 -6.31 3.49 -12.59
N TYR A 35 -6.82 2.79 -13.60
CA TYR A 35 -6.26 1.50 -14.03
C TYR A 35 -4.74 1.56 -14.29
N ASN A 36 -4.30 2.56 -15.07
CA ASN A 36 -2.90 2.71 -15.45
C ASN A 36 -2.01 2.94 -14.23
N LYS A 37 -2.39 3.88 -13.35
CA LYS A 37 -1.63 4.13 -12.12
C LYS A 37 -1.58 2.91 -11.23
N LEU A 38 -2.71 2.24 -10.99
CA LEU A 38 -2.73 1.04 -10.17
C LEU A 38 -1.79 -0.03 -10.72
N GLN A 39 -1.73 -0.21 -12.03
CA GLN A 39 -0.86 -1.21 -12.64
C GLN A 39 0.62 -0.94 -12.37
N GLU A 40 1.07 0.31 -12.46
CA GLU A 40 2.44 0.70 -12.09
C GLU A 40 2.75 0.32 -10.63
N TYR A 41 1.86 0.67 -9.70
CA TYR A 41 2.04 0.33 -8.29
C TYR A 41 2.03 -1.18 -8.01
N LEU A 42 1.15 -1.95 -8.66
CA LEU A 42 1.10 -3.40 -8.47
C LEU A 42 2.36 -4.09 -9.00
N THR A 43 2.90 -3.61 -10.12
CA THR A 43 4.19 -4.08 -10.66
C THR A 43 5.32 -3.76 -9.68
N ASP A 44 5.47 -2.50 -9.27
CA ASP A 44 6.55 -2.08 -8.36
C ASP A 44 6.53 -2.85 -7.02
N LEU A 45 5.33 -3.02 -6.44
CA LEU A 45 5.15 -3.73 -5.17
C LEU A 45 5.39 -5.24 -5.31
N GLY A 46 5.06 -5.80 -6.47
CA GLY A 46 5.34 -7.20 -6.82
C GLY A 46 6.83 -7.46 -6.97
N GLU A 47 7.53 -6.62 -7.75
CA GLU A 47 8.98 -6.70 -7.94
C GLU A 47 9.75 -6.48 -6.64
N SER A 48 9.22 -5.65 -5.75
CA SER A 48 9.78 -5.43 -4.41
C SER A 48 9.43 -6.53 -3.41
N GLU A 49 8.65 -7.54 -3.81
CA GLU A 49 8.15 -8.65 -2.98
C GLU A 49 7.31 -8.19 -1.77
N LEU A 50 6.73 -6.99 -1.84
CA LEU A 50 5.82 -6.46 -0.81
C LEU A 50 4.40 -6.99 -1.02
N LEU A 51 4.07 -7.34 -2.26
CA LEU A 51 2.77 -7.84 -2.67
C LEU A 51 2.96 -9.11 -3.51
N GLU A 52 2.19 -10.16 -3.22
CA GLU A 52 2.15 -11.37 -4.04
C GLU A 52 0.91 -11.36 -4.95
N TYR A 53 1.05 -11.95 -6.14
CA TYR A 53 -0.05 -12.16 -7.07
C TYR A 53 -0.30 -13.66 -7.28
N GLU A 54 -1.53 -14.09 -7.10
CA GLU A 54 -1.96 -15.45 -7.35
C GLU A 54 -2.64 -15.54 -8.72
N VAL A 55 -1.94 -16.15 -9.69
CA VAL A 55 -2.37 -16.21 -11.09
C VAL A 55 -3.74 -16.87 -11.27
N GLY A 56 -3.99 -17.99 -10.59
CA GLY A 56 -5.24 -18.75 -10.74
C GLY A 56 -6.47 -18.01 -10.23
N ALA A 57 -6.35 -17.37 -9.06
CA ALA A 57 -7.44 -16.61 -8.45
C ALA A 57 -7.51 -15.14 -8.94
N GLN A 58 -6.48 -14.67 -9.66
CA GLN A 58 -6.29 -13.27 -10.05
C GLN A 58 -6.42 -12.29 -8.88
N THR A 59 -5.83 -12.68 -7.74
CA THR A 59 -5.88 -11.91 -6.49
C THR A 59 -4.49 -11.56 -6.00
N TYR A 60 -4.44 -10.52 -5.19
CA TYR A 60 -3.23 -10.04 -4.53
C TYR A 60 -3.36 -10.23 -3.03
N ARG A 61 -2.22 -10.45 -2.37
CA ARG A 61 -2.13 -10.47 -0.91
C ARG A 61 -0.84 -9.77 -0.49
N THR A 62 -0.85 -9.11 0.66
CA THR A 62 0.37 -8.54 1.25
C THR A 62 1.26 -9.65 1.78
N THR A 63 2.56 -9.59 1.47
CA THR A 63 3.56 -10.54 1.97
C THR A 63 3.99 -10.18 3.39
N GLU A 64 4.75 -11.04 4.06
CA GLU A 64 5.34 -10.70 5.36
C GLU A 64 6.31 -9.50 5.27
N LYS A 65 7.03 -9.36 4.14
CA LYS A 65 7.88 -8.19 3.87
C LYS A 65 7.03 -6.92 3.73
N GLY A 66 5.88 -7.03 3.06
CA GLY A 66 4.89 -5.95 2.96
C GLY A 66 4.30 -5.53 4.30
N LYS A 67 4.02 -6.49 5.21
CA LYS A 67 3.56 -6.18 6.56
C LYS A 67 4.60 -5.41 7.37
N ARG A 68 5.88 -5.81 7.30
CA ARG A 68 6.99 -5.06 7.92
C ARG A 68 7.13 -3.65 7.36
N TYR A 69 6.93 -3.47 6.05
CA TYR A 69 6.87 -2.14 5.45
C TYR A 69 5.76 -1.28 6.07
N LEU A 70 4.56 -1.85 6.27
CA LEU A 70 3.44 -1.15 6.90
C LEU A 70 3.74 -0.74 8.36
N GLU A 71 4.36 -1.61 9.14
CA GLU A 71 4.78 -1.32 10.51
C GLU A 71 5.76 -0.13 10.56
N ILE A 72 6.78 -0.14 9.70
CA ILE A 72 7.76 0.94 9.61
C ILE A 72 7.10 2.24 9.16
N HIS A 73 6.23 2.17 8.15
CA HIS A 73 5.49 3.33 7.65
C HIS A 73 4.60 3.95 8.72
N SER A 74 3.90 3.14 9.53
CA SER A 74 3.09 3.64 10.66
C SER A 74 3.96 4.38 11.68
N ARG A 75 5.07 3.75 12.11
CA ARG A 75 6.00 4.34 13.09
C ARG A 75 6.60 5.65 12.60
N MET A 76 6.95 5.75 11.31
CA MET A 76 7.43 7.00 10.72
C MET A 76 6.37 8.10 10.78
N ASN A 77 5.12 7.79 10.45
CA ASN A 77 4.02 8.76 10.50
C ASN A 77 3.72 9.24 11.93
N GLU A 78 3.81 8.36 12.93
CA GLU A 78 3.71 8.72 14.34
C GLU A 78 4.81 9.71 14.74
N LEU A 79 6.08 9.41 14.43
CA LEU A 79 7.21 10.29 14.74
C LEU A 79 7.10 11.67 14.09
N ILE A 80 6.69 11.73 12.80
CA ILE A 80 6.48 12.99 12.09
C ILE A 80 5.32 13.79 12.72
N SER A 81 4.30 13.10 13.24
CA SER A 81 3.15 13.75 13.88
C SER A 81 3.55 14.35 15.23
N ILE A 82 4.27 13.58 16.07
CA ILE A 82 4.83 14.06 17.33
C ILE A 82 5.74 15.28 17.12
N ASN A 83 6.64 15.23 16.12
CA ASN A 83 7.52 16.35 15.83
C ASN A 83 6.77 17.62 15.40
N ARG A 84 5.63 17.46 14.72
CA ARG A 84 4.77 18.61 14.38
C ARG A 84 4.10 19.20 15.61
N GLU A 85 3.67 18.39 16.56
CA GLU A 85 3.03 18.86 17.81
C GLU A 85 4.00 19.59 18.73
N ILE A 86 5.27 19.17 18.79
CA ILE A 86 6.32 19.82 19.60
C ILE A 86 6.81 21.14 18.98
N ALA A 87 6.61 21.33 17.67
CA ALA A 87 7.03 22.54 16.96
C ALA A 87 6.03 23.72 17.08
N PHE A 88 5.00 23.59 17.92
CA PHE A 88 4.03 24.63 18.31
C PHE A 88 4.14 24.96 19.80
#